data_AF-A0A1G5AEW6-F1
#
_entry.id   AF-A0A1G5AEW6-F1
#
_cell.length_a   1.000
_cell.length_b   1.000
_cell.length_c   1.000
_cell.angle_alpha   90.00
_cell.angle_beta   90.00
_cell.angle_gamma   90.00
#
_symmetry.space_group_name_H-M   'P 1'
#
loop_
_entity.id
_entity.type
_entity.pdbx_description
1 polymer ?
#
loop_
_entity_poly.entity_id
_entity_poly.type
_entity_poly.pdbx_seq_one_letter_code
_entity_poly.pdbx_strand_id
1 'polypeptide(L)'
;MSDLPHADIQGFILRTYAMPVLRVFALKITQVEAARRFLGKLVNGESEPQLATATDWTVKPQYCLNVGLTYTGLAALELPASSLASFPEEFAAGAPARADRVSDTGESSPDHWKGQLASADLHILLFLFAETEDILEEITDQLRTGYSSHDAMAELSVHEGRSLSGNAAHFGYRDGFAQPTIDGGLPPLMPDVLPKAPAGEFLLGYPSQYSDFTYPVPTPAELGRNGSFVAFRILAQDCHGFERFLTEAARQTGLDRELIAAKLCGRWRNGVPLSLSPDSADECILLEQRNSFDYVPSDSAPDAFDDRRGYRCPLGSHIRRMNPRNSRVAGNSGLKHRIIRRGLPYGPPYDPANPDDGIERGLLGLFIGVSLKDQFEFLMSDWGNRGNLAPGLRDTRDPIIGDNSRPGATFLIPIEGQKRPVELAGLSSFVICRGAAYCFLPSATAIHYISTLPATSSTPGVITTTI
;
A
#
# COMPACT_ATOMS: atom_id res chain seq x y z
N MET A 1 -22.04 -15.42 3.59
CA MET A 1 -20.94 -14.96 2.72
C MET A 1 -21.57 -14.07 1.69
N SER A 2 -21.12 -12.82 1.59
CA SER A 2 -21.54 -11.93 0.51
C SER A 2 -21.14 -12.54 -0.82
N ASP A 3 -22.10 -12.70 -1.74
CA ASP A 3 -21.82 -13.07 -3.11
C ASP A 3 -21.24 -11.84 -3.82
N LEU A 4 -19.92 -11.83 -4.03
CA LEU A 4 -19.21 -10.70 -4.63
C LEU A 4 -19.08 -10.92 -6.14
N PRO A 5 -19.33 -9.90 -6.98
CA PRO A 5 -19.19 -10.01 -8.43
C PRO A 5 -17.70 -10.02 -8.81
N HIS A 6 -17.02 -11.16 -8.66
CA HIS A 6 -15.57 -11.27 -8.84
C HIS A 6 -15.08 -10.84 -10.24
N ALA A 7 -15.90 -11.05 -11.28
CA ALA A 7 -15.60 -10.60 -12.64
C ALA A 7 -15.65 -9.07 -12.82
N ASP A 8 -16.25 -8.33 -11.88
CA ASP A 8 -16.34 -6.88 -11.92
C ASP A 8 -15.24 -6.20 -11.09
N ILE A 9 -14.62 -6.92 -10.16
CA ILE A 9 -13.68 -6.37 -9.17
C ILE A 9 -12.24 -6.56 -9.66
N GLN A 10 -11.42 -5.50 -9.60
CA GLN A 10 -9.98 -5.61 -9.88
C GLN A 10 -9.30 -6.62 -8.95
N GLY A 11 -8.60 -7.58 -9.54
CA GLY A 11 -8.22 -8.82 -8.87
C GLY A 11 -7.31 -8.62 -7.66
N PHE A 12 -6.39 -7.66 -7.71
CA PHE A 12 -5.44 -7.45 -6.62
C PHE A 12 -6.07 -6.94 -5.31
N ILE A 13 -7.34 -6.51 -5.33
CA ILE A 13 -8.10 -6.17 -4.13
C ILE A 13 -8.41 -7.46 -3.36
N LEU A 14 -8.93 -8.50 -4.03
CA LEU A 14 -9.37 -9.74 -3.38
C LEU A 14 -8.39 -10.91 -3.49
N ARG A 15 -7.35 -10.80 -4.32
CA ARG A 15 -6.39 -11.86 -4.63
C ARG A 15 -4.96 -11.33 -4.49
N THR A 16 -4.04 -12.19 -4.04
CA THR A 16 -2.61 -12.00 -4.25
C THR A 16 -2.19 -12.71 -5.53
N TYR A 17 -1.49 -12.03 -6.42
CA TYR A 17 -1.04 -12.65 -7.67
C TYR A 17 0.21 -13.52 -7.50
N ALA A 18 1.00 -13.29 -6.45
CA ALA A 18 2.28 -13.98 -6.23
C ALA A 18 3.16 -14.00 -7.51
N MET A 19 3.31 -12.83 -8.13
CA MET A 19 4.11 -12.61 -9.34
C MET A 19 5.41 -11.88 -8.97
N PRO A 20 6.57 -12.29 -9.52
CA PRO A 20 7.87 -11.77 -9.10
C PRO A 20 8.25 -10.43 -9.70
N VAL A 21 7.54 -9.95 -10.73
CA VAL A 21 7.83 -8.67 -11.38
C VAL A 21 6.59 -7.79 -11.47
N LEU A 22 6.81 -6.48 -11.33
CA LEU A 22 5.82 -5.42 -11.38
C LEU A 22 6.37 -4.26 -12.21
N ARG A 23 5.59 -3.75 -13.16
CA ARG A 23 5.84 -2.47 -13.84
C ARG A 23 4.65 -1.55 -13.59
N VAL A 24 4.95 -0.32 -13.17
CA VAL A 24 3.97 0.73 -12.92
C VAL A 24 4.18 1.84 -13.93
N PHE A 25 3.17 2.09 -14.77
CA PHE A 25 3.20 3.17 -15.75
C PHE A 25 2.46 4.37 -15.20
N ALA A 26 3.12 5.53 -15.15
CA ALA A 26 2.48 6.81 -14.89
C ALA A 26 2.14 7.49 -16.23
N LEU A 27 0.87 7.75 -16.48
CA LEU A 27 0.38 8.22 -17.77
C LEU A 27 -0.38 9.55 -17.63
N LYS A 28 -0.19 10.41 -18.63
CA LYS A 28 -0.97 11.63 -18.86
C LYS A 28 -1.90 11.40 -20.04
N ILE A 29 -3.18 11.71 -19.87
CA ILE A 29 -4.15 11.74 -20.98
C ILE A 29 -3.87 12.95 -21.87
N THR A 30 -3.70 12.69 -23.17
CA THR A 30 -3.45 13.70 -24.20
C THR A 30 -4.62 13.83 -25.17
N GLN A 31 -5.37 12.75 -25.40
CA GLN A 31 -6.60 12.76 -26.21
C GLN A 31 -7.71 11.97 -25.50
N VAL A 32 -8.72 12.66 -24.98
CA VAL A 32 -9.76 12.08 -24.10
C VAL A 32 -10.51 10.91 -24.75
N GLU A 33 -10.97 11.08 -25.99
CA GLU A 33 -11.74 10.05 -26.71
C GLU A 33 -10.89 8.81 -27.02
N ALA A 34 -9.61 9.00 -27.35
CA ALA A 34 -8.70 7.89 -27.57
C ALA A 34 -8.36 7.16 -26.27
N ALA A 35 -8.19 7.89 -25.16
CA ALA A 35 -7.94 7.32 -23.84
C ALA A 35 -9.15 6.52 -23.32
N ARG A 36 -10.37 7.05 -23.47
CA ARG A 36 -11.63 6.35 -23.16
C ARG A 36 -11.74 5.05 -23.95
N ARG A 37 -11.46 5.07 -25.26
CA ARG A 37 -11.44 3.86 -26.09
C ARG A 37 -10.38 2.85 -25.64
N PHE A 38 -9.17 3.31 -25.30
CA PHE A 38 -8.13 2.43 -24.75
C PHE A 38 -8.60 1.74 -23.48
N LEU A 39 -9.14 2.49 -22.51
CA LEU A 39 -9.67 1.94 -21.26
C LEU A 39 -10.80 0.93 -21.51
N GLY A 40 -11.72 1.23 -22.42
CA GLY A 40 -12.79 0.31 -22.79
C GLY A 40 -12.29 -1.02 -23.36
N LYS A 41 -11.20 -1.00 -24.14
CA LYS A 41 -10.58 -2.22 -24.66
C LYS A 41 -10.01 -3.11 -23.57
N LEU A 42 -9.61 -2.56 -22.42
CA LEU A 42 -9.09 -3.37 -21.31
C LEU A 42 -10.16 -4.23 -20.62
N VAL A 43 -11.45 -4.00 -20.88
CA VAL A 43 -12.55 -4.69 -20.17
C VAL A 43 -13.58 -5.34 -21.10
N ASN A 44 -13.37 -5.30 -22.42
CA ASN A 44 -14.34 -5.84 -23.39
C ASN A 44 -14.10 -7.32 -23.75
N GLY A 45 -12.95 -7.89 -23.39
CA GLY A 45 -12.59 -9.27 -23.71
C GLY A 45 -12.22 -9.52 -25.18
N GLU A 46 -12.05 -8.48 -26.00
CA GLU A 46 -11.84 -8.61 -27.45
C GLU A 46 -10.37 -8.53 -27.86
N SER A 47 -9.48 -7.97 -27.03
CA SER A 47 -8.06 -7.77 -27.36
C SER A 47 -7.16 -7.75 -26.12
N GLU A 48 -6.00 -8.39 -26.17
CA GLU A 48 -5.02 -8.24 -25.09
C GLU A 48 -4.32 -6.87 -25.12
N PRO A 49 -3.91 -6.31 -23.97
CA PRO A 49 -4.12 -6.85 -22.63
C PRO A 49 -5.49 -6.53 -22.02
N GLN A 50 -5.96 -7.40 -21.12
CA GLN A 50 -7.20 -7.26 -20.36
C GLN A 50 -6.94 -6.96 -18.87
N LEU A 51 -7.90 -6.29 -18.24
CA LEU A 51 -7.95 -6.05 -16.80
C LEU A 51 -8.04 -7.39 -16.06
N ALA A 52 -7.13 -7.61 -15.12
CA ALA A 52 -7.19 -8.77 -14.25
C ALA A 52 -8.28 -8.58 -13.18
N THR A 53 -9.31 -9.43 -13.23
CA THR A 53 -10.41 -9.41 -12.27
C THR A 53 -10.19 -10.40 -11.12
N ALA A 54 -11.05 -10.38 -10.12
CA ALA A 54 -11.00 -11.30 -8.98
C ALA A 54 -11.53 -12.71 -9.31
N THR A 55 -11.97 -12.94 -10.54
CA THR A 55 -12.50 -14.23 -11.03
C THR A 55 -11.57 -15.38 -10.68
N ASP A 56 -12.16 -16.53 -10.34
CA ASP A 56 -11.39 -17.74 -10.10
C ASP A 56 -10.66 -18.23 -11.34
N TRP A 57 -9.40 -18.62 -11.14
CA TRP A 57 -8.53 -19.09 -12.20
C TRP A 57 -8.44 -20.61 -12.17
N THR A 58 -8.83 -21.25 -13.27
CA THR A 58 -8.47 -22.66 -13.51
C THR A 58 -6.98 -22.76 -13.86
N VAL A 59 -6.48 -21.79 -14.62
CA VAL A 59 -5.06 -21.62 -14.97
C VAL A 59 -4.67 -20.21 -14.61
N LYS A 60 -3.58 -20.06 -13.86
CA LYS A 60 -3.06 -18.75 -13.46
C LYS A 60 -2.66 -17.95 -14.72
N PRO A 61 -3.12 -16.70 -14.88
CA PRO A 61 -2.68 -15.82 -15.96
C PRO A 61 -1.17 -15.56 -15.90
N GLN A 62 -0.53 -15.42 -17.06
CA GLN A 62 0.90 -15.09 -17.15
C GLN A 62 1.20 -13.64 -16.72
N TYR A 63 0.19 -12.78 -16.76
CA TYR A 63 0.26 -11.40 -16.30
C TYR A 63 -1.05 -10.99 -15.63
N CYS A 64 -1.03 -9.92 -14.84
CA CYS A 64 -2.21 -9.31 -14.27
C CYS A 64 -2.12 -7.78 -14.37
N LEU A 65 -3.02 -7.16 -15.12
CA LEU A 65 -3.10 -5.71 -15.31
C LEU A 65 -4.20 -5.10 -14.43
N ASN A 66 -3.89 -4.02 -13.73
CA ASN A 66 -4.85 -3.24 -12.94
C ASN A 66 -4.75 -1.76 -13.32
N VAL A 67 -5.84 -1.02 -13.12
CA VAL A 67 -5.97 0.40 -13.51
C VAL A 67 -6.30 1.23 -12.27
N GLY A 68 -5.48 2.24 -12.00
CA GLY A 68 -5.75 3.29 -11.04
C GLY A 68 -5.95 4.63 -11.73
N LEU A 69 -7.03 5.35 -11.39
CA LEU A 69 -7.33 6.68 -11.90
C LEU A 69 -7.15 7.71 -10.79
N THR A 70 -6.36 8.76 -11.02
CA THR A 70 -6.28 9.88 -10.08
C THR A 70 -7.52 10.77 -10.22
N TYR A 71 -7.76 11.66 -9.26
CA TYR A 71 -8.85 12.63 -9.38
C TYR A 71 -8.69 13.54 -10.62
N THR A 72 -7.47 14.02 -10.87
CA THR A 72 -7.16 14.80 -12.09
C THR A 72 -7.32 13.96 -13.35
N GLY A 73 -7.06 12.66 -13.30
CA GLY A 73 -7.34 11.73 -14.38
C GLY A 73 -8.82 11.56 -14.66
N LEU A 74 -9.67 11.45 -13.64
CA LEU A 74 -11.12 11.44 -13.80
C LEU A 74 -11.64 12.76 -14.42
N ALA A 75 -11.06 13.89 -14.01
CA ALA A 75 -11.38 15.19 -14.62
C ALA A 75 -10.90 15.27 -16.08
N ALA A 76 -9.71 14.77 -16.40
CA ALA A 76 -9.16 14.71 -17.76
C ALA A 76 -9.91 13.71 -18.66
N LEU A 77 -10.57 12.71 -18.07
CA LEU A 77 -11.54 11.83 -18.73
C LEU A 77 -12.91 12.49 -18.92
N GLU A 78 -13.06 13.77 -18.58
CA GLU A 78 -14.28 14.58 -18.71
C GLU A 78 -15.51 13.95 -18.05
N LEU A 79 -15.33 13.39 -16.85
CA LEU A 79 -16.48 12.97 -16.04
C LEU A 79 -17.35 14.19 -15.66
N PRO A 80 -18.68 14.01 -15.52
CA PRO A 80 -19.56 15.09 -15.09
C PRO A 80 -19.11 15.72 -13.76
N ALA A 81 -19.24 17.04 -13.62
CA ALA A 81 -18.84 17.75 -12.41
C ALA A 81 -19.54 17.22 -11.14
N SER A 82 -20.80 16.79 -11.24
CA SER A 82 -21.53 16.15 -10.14
C SER A 82 -20.92 14.81 -9.72
N SER A 83 -20.40 14.04 -10.67
CA SER A 83 -19.69 12.78 -10.38
C SER A 83 -18.36 13.05 -9.71
N LEU A 84 -17.58 14.01 -10.20
CA LEU A 84 -16.32 14.42 -9.57
C LEU A 84 -16.54 14.93 -8.13
N ALA A 85 -17.59 15.72 -7.90
CA ALA A 85 -17.93 16.23 -6.56
C ALA A 85 -18.38 15.15 -5.57
N SER A 86 -18.70 13.93 -6.03
CA SER A 86 -19.14 12.83 -5.17
C SER A 86 -17.99 12.02 -4.56
N PHE A 87 -16.74 12.26 -4.99
CA PHE A 87 -15.58 11.57 -4.45
C PHE A 87 -15.11 12.13 -3.09
N PRO A 88 -14.43 11.32 -2.25
CA PRO A 88 -13.88 11.78 -0.97
C PRO A 88 -12.86 12.92 -1.13
N GLU A 89 -12.84 13.83 -0.16
CA GLU A 89 -12.00 15.04 -0.15
C GLU A 89 -10.50 14.71 -0.26
N GLU A 90 -10.03 13.70 0.47
CA GLU A 90 -8.61 13.32 0.46
C GLU A 90 -8.16 12.74 -0.89
N PHE A 91 -9.05 12.02 -1.59
CA PHE A 91 -8.78 11.54 -2.93
C PHE A 91 -8.80 12.69 -3.93
N ALA A 92 -9.76 13.61 -3.80
CA ALA A 92 -9.86 14.79 -4.66
C ALA A 92 -8.65 15.73 -4.52
N ALA A 93 -8.14 15.89 -3.30
CA ALA A 93 -6.92 16.66 -3.04
C ALA A 93 -5.66 16.00 -3.63
N GLY A 94 -5.60 14.67 -3.65
CA GLY A 94 -4.47 13.90 -4.18
C GLY A 94 -3.26 13.85 -3.25
N ALA A 95 -2.35 12.90 -3.52
CA ALA A 95 -1.22 12.61 -2.63
C ALA A 95 -0.31 13.82 -2.34
N PRO A 96 0.05 14.71 -3.31
CA PRO A 96 0.90 15.87 -3.02
C PRO A 96 0.30 16.81 -1.97
N ALA A 97 -0.99 17.14 -2.09
CA ALA A 97 -1.67 18.02 -1.13
C ALA A 97 -1.88 17.34 0.24
N ARG A 98 -1.75 16.01 0.29
CA ARG A 98 -1.91 15.20 1.51
C ARG A 98 -0.57 14.77 2.13
N ALA A 99 0.56 15.14 1.54
CA ALA A 99 1.90 14.71 1.95
C ALA A 99 2.20 15.02 3.43
N ASP A 100 1.93 16.26 3.88
CA ASP A 100 2.14 16.68 5.28
C ASP A 100 1.36 15.79 6.26
N ARG A 101 0.16 15.37 5.88
CA ARG A 101 -0.69 14.53 6.73
C ARG A 101 -0.06 13.18 7.00
N VAL A 102 0.62 12.59 6.01
CA VAL A 102 1.31 11.30 6.13
C VAL A 102 2.80 11.44 6.49
N SER A 103 3.21 12.66 6.87
CA SER A 103 4.59 13.02 7.25
C SER A 103 5.61 12.88 6.11
N ASP A 104 5.16 13.00 4.87
CA ASP A 104 6.03 13.13 3.70
C ASP A 104 6.56 14.57 3.62
N THR A 105 7.56 14.85 4.45
CA THR A 105 8.19 16.17 4.60
C THR A 105 9.71 16.08 4.39
N GLY A 106 10.40 17.23 4.28
CA GLY A 106 11.83 17.27 4.01
C GLY A 106 12.19 16.51 2.72
N GLU A 107 13.14 15.58 2.79
CA GLU A 107 13.55 14.72 1.66
C GLU A 107 12.43 13.83 1.10
N SER A 108 11.36 13.61 1.87
CA SER A 108 10.18 12.86 1.43
C SER A 108 9.08 13.75 0.84
N SER A 109 9.28 15.08 0.81
CA SER A 109 8.25 16.01 0.34
C SER A 109 8.01 15.91 -1.18
N PRO A 110 6.83 16.33 -1.66
CA PRO A 110 6.50 16.32 -3.09
C PRO A 110 7.50 17.03 -4.00
N ASP A 111 8.25 18.01 -3.47
CA ASP A 111 9.30 18.74 -4.19
C ASP A 111 10.46 17.83 -4.65
N HIS A 112 10.63 16.67 -4.01
CA HIS A 112 11.67 15.68 -4.33
C HIS A 112 11.11 14.41 -4.99
N TRP A 113 9.81 14.36 -5.28
CA TRP A 113 9.21 13.18 -5.91
C TRP A 113 9.65 13.03 -7.36
N LYS A 114 9.99 11.80 -7.74
CA LYS A 114 10.48 11.43 -9.06
C LYS A 114 9.33 11.07 -9.99
N GLY A 115 9.63 10.99 -11.29
CA GLY A 115 8.71 10.47 -12.30
C GLY A 115 7.44 11.32 -12.49
N GLN A 116 7.51 12.62 -12.18
CA GLN A 116 6.36 13.53 -12.26
C GLN A 116 5.15 13.06 -11.41
N LEU A 117 5.37 12.25 -10.38
CA LEU A 117 4.28 11.74 -9.53
C LEU A 117 3.60 12.84 -8.69
N ALA A 118 4.28 13.97 -8.49
CA ALA A 118 3.69 15.16 -7.87
C ALA A 118 2.96 16.08 -8.88
N SER A 119 3.01 15.77 -10.18
CA SER A 119 2.41 16.61 -11.22
C SER A 119 0.88 16.46 -11.25
N ALA A 120 0.19 17.56 -11.53
CA ALA A 120 -1.24 17.53 -11.84
C ALA A 120 -1.56 16.70 -13.10
N ASP A 121 -0.57 16.51 -13.98
CA ASP A 121 -0.66 15.72 -15.20
C ASP A 121 -0.66 14.20 -14.97
N LEU A 122 -0.40 13.72 -13.74
CA LEU A 122 -0.53 12.31 -13.41
C LEU A 122 -2.01 11.91 -13.42
N HIS A 123 -2.45 11.25 -14.49
CA HIS A 123 -3.86 10.93 -14.69
C HIS A 123 -4.17 9.46 -14.41
N ILE A 124 -3.30 8.54 -14.86
CA ILE A 124 -3.53 7.10 -14.77
C ILE A 124 -2.27 6.41 -14.28
N LEU A 125 -2.45 5.44 -13.39
CA LEU A 125 -1.45 4.41 -13.08
C LEU A 125 -1.91 3.06 -13.62
N LEU A 126 -1.09 2.41 -14.44
CA LEU A 126 -1.29 1.01 -14.80
C LEU A 126 -0.34 0.14 -13.97
N PHE A 127 -0.87 -0.88 -13.30
CA PHE A 127 -0.08 -1.82 -12.51
C PHE A 127 -0.04 -3.17 -13.23
N LEU A 128 1.08 -3.46 -13.88
CA LEU A 128 1.32 -4.70 -14.62
C LEU A 128 2.18 -5.64 -13.79
N PHE A 129 1.59 -6.71 -13.27
CA PHE A 129 2.32 -7.82 -12.70
C PHE A 129 2.54 -8.89 -13.78
N ALA A 130 3.68 -9.56 -13.77
CA ALA A 130 3.95 -10.68 -14.69
C ALA A 130 4.71 -11.82 -14.00
N GLU A 131 4.59 -13.03 -14.55
CA GLU A 131 5.30 -14.21 -14.06
C GLU A 131 6.79 -14.20 -14.40
N THR A 132 7.17 -13.55 -15.50
CA THR A 132 8.54 -13.45 -16.00
C THR A 132 8.83 -12.07 -16.58
N GLU A 133 10.10 -11.71 -16.72
CA GLU A 133 10.54 -10.48 -17.40
C GLU A 133 10.12 -10.49 -18.88
N ASP A 134 10.19 -11.64 -19.57
CA ASP A 134 9.78 -11.74 -20.99
C ASP A 134 8.30 -11.38 -21.20
N ILE A 135 7.42 -11.89 -20.34
CA ILE A 135 5.99 -11.53 -20.38
C ILE A 135 5.79 -10.07 -20.00
N LEU A 136 6.57 -9.54 -19.06
CA LEU A 136 6.51 -8.12 -18.69
C LEU A 136 6.80 -7.23 -19.89
N GLU A 137 7.85 -7.52 -20.66
CA GLU A 137 8.20 -6.76 -21.86
C GLU A 137 7.17 -6.92 -22.98
N GLU A 138 6.71 -8.14 -23.25
CA GLU A 138 5.68 -8.39 -24.27
C GLU A 138 4.42 -7.57 -24.01
N ILE A 139 3.87 -7.64 -22.80
CA ILE A 139 2.65 -6.92 -22.44
C ILE A 139 2.91 -5.41 -22.37
N THR A 140 4.12 -4.99 -22.01
CA THR A 140 4.51 -3.58 -22.05
C THR A 140 4.44 -3.02 -23.46
N ASP A 141 4.99 -3.71 -24.45
CA ASP A 141 4.96 -3.25 -25.85
C ASP A 141 3.53 -3.18 -26.39
N GLN A 142 2.67 -4.11 -26.00
CA GLN A 142 1.24 -4.07 -26.32
C GLN A 142 0.55 -2.86 -25.68
N LEU A 143 0.81 -2.58 -24.39
CA LEU A 143 0.28 -1.40 -23.71
C LEU A 143 0.77 -0.11 -24.38
N ARG A 144 2.07 0.01 -24.64
CA ARG A 144 2.69 1.17 -25.29
C ARG A 144 2.06 1.43 -26.66
N THR A 145 1.89 0.38 -27.45
CA THR A 145 1.20 0.46 -28.75
C THR A 145 -0.25 0.93 -28.58
N GLY A 146 -0.95 0.37 -27.59
CA GLY A 146 -2.35 0.70 -27.31
C GLY A 146 -2.56 2.16 -26.93
N TYR A 147 -1.80 2.68 -25.96
CA TYR A 147 -1.98 4.05 -25.48
C TYR A 147 -1.27 5.12 -26.33
N SER A 148 -0.28 4.75 -27.13
CA SER A 148 0.32 5.67 -28.13
C SER A 148 -0.53 5.79 -29.39
N SER A 149 -1.44 4.84 -29.61
CA SER A 149 -2.39 4.89 -30.73
C SER A 149 -3.25 6.15 -30.63
N HIS A 150 -3.28 6.95 -31.70
CA HIS A 150 -4.00 8.22 -31.77
C HIS A 150 -3.61 9.20 -30.65
N ASP A 151 -2.37 9.11 -30.16
CA ASP A 151 -1.85 9.92 -29.07
C ASP A 151 -2.80 9.95 -27.86
N ALA A 152 -3.33 8.78 -27.47
CA ALA A 152 -4.30 8.69 -26.38
C ALA A 152 -3.70 9.20 -25.06
N MET A 153 -2.49 8.75 -24.75
CA MET A 153 -1.76 9.12 -23.54
C MET A 153 -0.26 9.25 -23.80
N ALA A 154 0.40 10.08 -22.98
CA ALA A 154 1.85 10.17 -22.88
C ALA A 154 2.36 9.45 -21.62
N GLU A 155 3.47 8.71 -21.74
CA GLU A 155 4.17 8.10 -20.60
C GLU A 155 4.99 9.15 -19.85
N LEU A 156 4.64 9.41 -18.58
CA LEU A 156 5.37 10.35 -17.70
C LEU A 156 6.58 9.68 -17.07
N SER A 157 6.40 8.44 -16.60
CA SER A 157 7.45 7.61 -16.00
C SER A 157 7.05 6.14 -15.95
N VAL A 158 8.06 5.29 -15.74
CA VAL A 158 7.90 3.87 -15.45
C VAL A 158 8.69 3.52 -14.20
N HIS A 159 8.09 2.70 -13.34
CA HIS A 159 8.71 2.20 -12.11
C HIS A 159 8.60 0.69 -12.04
N GLU A 160 9.68 0.02 -11.66
CA GLU A 160 9.78 -1.42 -11.74
C GLU A 160 10.13 -2.04 -10.39
N GLY A 161 9.42 -3.10 -10.04
CA GLY A 161 9.66 -3.89 -8.85
C GLY A 161 9.97 -5.35 -9.19
N ARG A 162 10.90 -5.94 -8.45
CA ARG A 162 11.30 -7.35 -8.54
C ARG A 162 11.34 -7.96 -7.14
N SER A 163 10.80 -9.15 -6.99
CA SER A 163 10.93 -9.94 -5.77
C SER A 163 12.40 -10.23 -5.48
N LEU A 164 12.82 -10.02 -4.24
CA LEU A 164 14.12 -10.46 -3.76
C LEU A 164 14.04 -11.92 -3.29
N SER A 165 15.19 -12.58 -3.22
CA SER A 165 15.29 -13.95 -2.72
C SER A 165 14.62 -14.09 -1.35
N GLY A 166 13.86 -15.17 -1.16
CA GLY A 166 13.16 -15.46 0.09
C GLY A 166 11.98 -14.53 0.42
N ASN A 167 11.48 -13.74 -0.55
CA ASN A 167 10.46 -12.70 -0.35
C ASN A 167 10.89 -11.64 0.67
N ALA A 168 12.18 -11.28 0.65
CA ALA A 168 12.72 -10.25 1.52
C ALA A 168 12.44 -8.83 0.99
N ALA A 169 12.37 -7.86 1.90
CA ALA A 169 12.57 -6.44 1.63
C ALA A 169 14.05 -6.06 1.85
N HIS A 170 14.47 -4.87 1.44
CA HIS A 170 15.90 -4.50 1.44
C HIS A 170 16.55 -4.37 2.82
N PHE A 171 15.77 -4.19 3.90
CA PHE A 171 16.28 -4.29 5.27
C PHE A 171 16.47 -5.75 5.76
N GLY A 172 16.26 -6.74 4.90
CA GLY A 172 16.47 -8.17 5.17
C GLY A 172 15.27 -8.88 5.79
N TYR A 173 14.16 -8.18 6.08
CA TYR A 173 12.96 -8.81 6.60
C TYR A 173 12.17 -9.50 5.49
N ARG A 174 11.76 -10.74 5.73
CA ARG A 174 10.73 -11.40 4.93
C ARG A 174 9.39 -10.66 5.09
N ASP A 175 8.74 -10.35 3.98
CA ASP A 175 7.45 -9.64 3.94
C ASP A 175 6.32 -10.54 3.38
N GLY A 176 5.09 -10.03 3.38
CA GLY A 176 3.91 -10.66 2.79
C GLY A 176 3.06 -11.50 3.74
N PHE A 177 3.34 -11.46 5.06
CA PHE A 177 2.65 -12.30 6.06
C PHE A 177 1.20 -11.91 6.36
N ALA A 178 1.00 -10.74 6.97
CA ALA A 178 -0.31 -10.32 7.48
C ALA A 178 -1.09 -9.60 6.37
N GLN A 179 -2.15 -10.26 5.88
CA GLN A 179 -3.15 -9.73 4.95
C GLN A 179 -4.54 -10.05 5.51
N PRO A 180 -5.49 -9.12 5.43
CA PRO A 180 -6.84 -9.36 5.94
C PRO A 180 -7.53 -10.46 5.13
N THR A 181 -8.15 -11.43 5.81
CA THR A 181 -9.13 -12.33 5.19
C THR A 181 -10.42 -11.55 4.98
N ILE A 182 -10.97 -11.51 3.77
CA ILE A 182 -12.14 -10.70 3.41
C ILE A 182 -13.37 -11.61 3.25
N ASP A 183 -14.53 -11.22 3.77
CA ASP A 183 -15.80 -11.93 3.54
C ASP A 183 -16.20 -11.83 2.07
N GLY A 184 -16.52 -12.97 1.45
CA GLY A 184 -16.71 -13.12 0.00
C GLY A 184 -15.43 -13.02 -0.83
N GLY A 185 -14.28 -12.75 -0.21
CA GLY A 185 -12.96 -12.77 -0.84
C GLY A 185 -12.33 -14.16 -0.88
N LEU A 186 -11.18 -14.24 -1.56
CA LEU A 186 -10.43 -15.49 -1.67
C LEU A 186 -9.59 -15.72 -0.41
N PRO A 187 -9.38 -16.97 0.01
CA PRO A 187 -8.58 -17.27 1.20
C PRO A 187 -7.13 -16.81 0.98
N PRO A 188 -6.52 -16.11 1.96
CA PRO A 188 -5.11 -15.77 1.89
C PRO A 188 -4.25 -17.04 2.01
N LEU A 189 -3.05 -17.02 1.41
CA LEU A 189 -2.08 -18.12 1.50
C LEU A 189 -1.68 -18.42 2.95
N MET A 190 -1.59 -17.37 3.77
CA MET A 190 -1.32 -17.45 5.20
C MET A 190 -2.56 -16.95 5.95
N PRO A 191 -3.31 -17.85 6.61
CA PRO A 191 -4.47 -17.47 7.40
C PRO A 191 -4.09 -16.46 8.49
N ASP A 192 -4.95 -15.48 8.70
CA ASP A 192 -4.87 -14.59 9.86
C ASP A 192 -5.79 -15.13 10.96
N VAL A 193 -5.36 -15.05 12.22
CA VAL A 193 -6.20 -15.39 13.39
C VAL A 193 -7.21 -14.29 13.69
N LEU A 194 -7.08 -13.11 13.08
CA LEU A 194 -8.07 -12.05 13.21
C LEU A 194 -9.39 -12.40 12.51
N PRO A 195 -10.54 -11.89 13.01
CA PRO A 195 -11.82 -12.06 12.34
C PRO A 195 -11.78 -11.58 10.87
N LYS A 196 -12.57 -12.25 10.03
CA LYS A 196 -12.76 -11.82 8.63
C LYS A 196 -13.20 -10.36 8.57
N ALA A 197 -12.63 -9.63 7.64
CA ALA A 197 -13.07 -8.29 7.30
C ALA A 197 -14.37 -8.33 6.52
N PRO A 198 -15.34 -7.44 6.81
CA PRO A 198 -16.46 -7.26 5.91
C PRO A 198 -15.95 -6.71 4.57
N ALA A 199 -16.61 -7.09 3.47
CA ALA A 199 -16.22 -6.65 2.13
C ALA A 199 -16.16 -5.12 2.00
N GLY A 200 -17.03 -4.40 2.72
CA GLY A 200 -17.08 -2.93 2.70
C GLY A 200 -15.93 -2.22 3.42
N GLU A 201 -14.97 -2.95 3.99
CA GLU A 201 -13.68 -2.38 4.41
C GLU A 201 -12.73 -2.17 3.20
N PHE A 202 -12.99 -2.85 2.08
CA PHE A 202 -12.14 -2.84 0.88
C PHE A 202 -12.88 -2.59 -0.44
N LEU A 203 -14.21 -2.69 -0.47
CA LEU A 203 -15.05 -2.49 -1.66
C LEU A 203 -16.19 -1.50 -1.39
N LEU A 204 -16.37 -0.54 -2.28
CA LEU A 204 -17.48 0.41 -2.23
C LEU A 204 -18.82 -0.28 -2.51
N GLY A 205 -19.85 0.07 -1.73
CA GLY A 205 -21.22 -0.43 -1.88
C GLY A 205 -21.60 -1.61 -0.97
N TYR A 206 -20.76 -1.93 0.01
CA TYR A 206 -20.97 -3.02 0.98
C TYR A 206 -20.86 -2.52 2.44
N PRO A 207 -21.46 -3.22 3.41
CA PRO A 207 -21.30 -2.89 4.83
C PRO A 207 -19.84 -2.88 5.25
N SER A 208 -19.44 -1.82 5.94
CA SER A 208 -18.06 -1.61 6.39
C SER A 208 -17.75 -2.30 7.71
N GLN A 209 -16.53 -2.09 8.21
CA GLN A 209 -16.11 -2.48 9.54
C GLN A 209 -16.80 -1.69 10.67
N TYR A 210 -17.56 -0.63 10.36
CA TYR A 210 -18.33 0.14 11.34
C TYR A 210 -19.80 -0.28 11.34
N SER A 211 -20.42 -0.35 12.54
CA SER A 211 -21.82 -0.77 12.67
C SER A 211 -22.72 0.15 11.85
N ASP A 212 -23.61 -0.47 11.07
CA ASP A 212 -24.66 0.23 10.30
C ASP A 212 -24.13 1.32 9.36
N PHE A 213 -22.89 1.17 8.90
CA PHE A 213 -22.22 2.13 8.04
C PHE A 213 -21.68 1.49 6.76
N THR A 214 -21.92 2.15 5.65
CA THR A 214 -21.37 1.87 4.33
C THR A 214 -20.73 3.15 3.82
N TYR A 215 -19.52 3.07 3.29
CA TYR A 215 -18.86 4.23 2.71
C TYR A 215 -19.64 4.78 1.50
N PRO A 216 -19.68 6.11 1.33
CA PRO A 216 -20.32 6.73 0.17
C PRO A 216 -19.76 6.21 -1.14
N VAL A 217 -20.65 5.83 -2.07
CA VAL A 217 -20.29 5.39 -3.42
C VAL A 217 -20.36 6.59 -4.36
N PRO A 218 -19.28 6.90 -5.13
CA PRO A 218 -19.35 7.92 -6.17
C PRO A 218 -20.52 7.69 -7.12
N THR A 219 -21.16 8.78 -7.55
CA THR A 219 -22.38 8.72 -8.38
C THR A 219 -22.05 8.96 -9.86
N PRO A 220 -22.67 8.24 -10.81
CA PRO A 220 -23.71 7.23 -10.62
C PRO A 220 -23.13 5.91 -10.08
N ALA A 221 -23.98 4.97 -9.64
CA ALA A 221 -23.51 3.75 -8.96
C ALA A 221 -22.56 2.91 -9.84
N GLU A 222 -22.75 2.95 -11.16
CA GLU A 222 -21.91 2.33 -12.18
C GLU A 222 -20.46 2.83 -12.13
N LEU A 223 -20.23 4.07 -11.69
CA LEU A 223 -18.89 4.65 -11.56
C LEU A 223 -18.18 4.17 -10.29
N GLY A 224 -18.90 4.05 -9.18
CA GLY A 224 -18.30 3.85 -7.86
C GLY A 224 -18.36 2.44 -7.30
N ARG A 225 -19.43 1.67 -7.59
CA ARG A 225 -19.68 0.38 -6.94
C ARG A 225 -18.60 -0.64 -7.30
N ASN A 226 -18.25 -1.50 -6.35
CA ASN A 226 -17.19 -2.51 -6.48
C ASN A 226 -15.77 -1.94 -6.67
N GLY A 227 -15.62 -0.61 -6.64
CA GLY A 227 -14.32 0.05 -6.63
C GLY A 227 -13.67 0.11 -5.25
N SER A 228 -12.43 0.57 -5.22
CA SER A 228 -11.62 0.79 -4.02
C SER A 228 -10.67 1.96 -4.22
N PHE A 229 -9.78 2.24 -3.26
CA PHE A 229 -8.70 3.21 -3.44
C PHE A 229 -7.35 2.56 -3.15
N VAL A 230 -6.31 3.08 -3.79
CA VAL A 230 -4.92 2.70 -3.53
C VAL A 230 -4.08 3.94 -3.27
N ALA A 231 -3.28 3.90 -2.19
CA ALA A 231 -2.12 4.75 -2.03
C ALA A 231 -0.90 4.01 -2.61
N PHE A 232 -0.46 4.45 -3.80
CA PHE A 232 0.80 4.02 -4.38
C PHE A 232 1.94 4.86 -3.82
N ARG A 233 3.07 4.23 -3.46
CA ARG A 233 4.24 4.88 -2.87
C ARG A 233 5.53 4.30 -3.44
N ILE A 234 6.50 5.15 -3.75
CA ILE A 234 7.89 4.77 -3.99
C ILE A 234 8.68 5.08 -2.72
N LEU A 235 9.21 4.04 -2.08
CA LEU A 235 9.83 4.11 -0.75
C LEU A 235 11.28 3.69 -0.84
N ALA A 236 12.19 4.65 -1.01
CA ALA A 236 13.62 4.40 -0.98
C ALA A 236 14.05 3.98 0.43
N GLN A 237 14.95 3.00 0.53
CA GLN A 237 15.40 2.41 1.78
C GLN A 237 16.92 2.61 1.93
N ASP A 238 17.32 3.33 2.98
CA ASP A 238 18.71 3.52 3.38
C ASP A 238 19.19 2.30 4.20
N CYS A 239 19.53 1.22 3.49
CA CYS A 239 20.00 -0.02 4.12
C CYS A 239 21.30 0.20 4.89
N HIS A 240 22.23 0.99 4.34
CA HIS A 240 23.49 1.24 5.02
C HIS A 240 23.29 2.01 6.33
N GLY A 241 22.46 3.06 6.30
CA GLY A 241 22.08 3.81 7.50
C GLY A 241 21.38 2.94 8.54
N PHE A 242 20.48 2.06 8.11
CA PHE A 242 19.82 1.10 9.00
C PHE A 242 20.82 0.16 9.66
N GLU A 243 21.76 -0.41 8.90
CA GLU A 243 22.77 -1.33 9.43
C GLU A 243 23.75 -0.68 10.41
N ARG A 244 24.17 0.55 10.10
CA ARG A 244 24.97 1.37 11.01
C ARG A 244 24.23 1.67 12.30
N PHE A 245 22.94 2.03 12.23
CA PHE A 245 22.12 2.27 13.40
C PHE A 245 22.06 1.03 14.29
N LEU A 246 21.77 -0.15 13.72
CA LEU A 246 21.72 -1.41 14.47
C LEU A 246 23.04 -1.72 15.19
N THR A 247 24.17 -1.47 14.50
CA THR A 247 25.52 -1.71 15.05
C THR A 247 25.80 -0.79 16.24
N GLU A 248 25.50 0.51 16.10
CA GLU A 248 25.73 1.47 17.15
C GLU A 248 24.77 1.26 18.34
N ALA A 249 23.50 0.95 18.09
CA ALA A 249 22.53 0.64 19.11
C ALA A 249 22.93 -0.61 19.93
N ALA A 250 23.43 -1.65 19.27
CA ALA A 250 23.96 -2.85 19.94
C ALA A 250 25.17 -2.50 20.83
N ARG A 251 26.11 -1.70 20.32
CA ARG A 251 27.28 -1.24 21.08
C ARG A 251 26.90 -0.42 22.31
N GLN A 252 25.92 0.48 22.19
CA GLN A 252 25.50 1.36 23.28
C GLN A 252 24.71 0.63 24.37
N THR A 253 23.88 -0.34 23.98
CA THR A 253 22.96 -1.03 24.91
C THR A 253 23.49 -2.37 25.43
N GLY A 254 24.44 -2.98 24.72
CA GLY A 254 24.91 -4.34 24.98
C GLY A 254 23.91 -5.42 24.54
N LEU A 255 22.80 -5.06 23.88
CA LEU A 255 21.85 -6.02 23.31
C LEU A 255 22.37 -6.62 22.00
N ASP A 256 21.90 -7.81 21.69
CA ASP A 256 22.16 -8.43 20.39
C ASP A 256 21.59 -7.58 19.24
N ARG A 257 22.38 -7.46 18.16
CA ARG A 257 22.06 -6.62 17.00
C ARG A 257 20.80 -7.12 16.28
N GLU A 258 20.65 -8.43 16.11
CA GLU A 258 19.49 -9.01 15.44
C GLU A 258 18.24 -8.97 16.32
N LEU A 259 18.38 -9.08 17.65
CA LEU A 259 17.30 -8.82 18.58
C LEU A 259 16.81 -7.37 18.48
N ILE A 260 17.71 -6.38 18.40
CA ILE A 260 17.30 -4.98 18.17
C ILE A 260 16.51 -4.87 16.86
N ALA A 261 17.04 -5.41 15.76
CA ALA A 261 16.34 -5.42 14.48
C ALA A 261 14.95 -6.07 14.59
N ALA A 262 14.84 -7.19 15.30
CA ALA A 262 13.57 -7.87 15.53
C ALA A 262 12.61 -7.00 16.35
N LYS A 263 13.10 -6.29 17.38
CA LYS A 263 12.30 -5.38 18.23
C LYS A 263 11.82 -4.15 17.45
N LEU A 264 12.61 -3.60 16.52
CA LEU A 264 12.14 -2.49 15.66
C LEU A 264 10.98 -2.93 14.76
N CYS A 265 11.09 -4.11 14.14
CA CYS A 265 10.09 -4.59 13.19
C CYS A 265 8.87 -5.22 13.90
N GLY A 266 9.10 -5.99 14.95
CA GLY A 266 8.15 -6.92 15.58
C GLY A 266 8.26 -8.37 15.08
N ARG A 267 9.20 -8.63 14.16
CA ARG A 267 9.56 -9.95 13.64
C ARG A 267 11.07 -10.03 13.45
N TRP A 268 11.63 -11.22 13.65
CA TRP A 268 12.96 -11.55 13.17
C TRP A 268 13.02 -11.42 11.64
N ARG A 269 14.21 -11.19 11.08
CA ARG A 269 14.40 -11.03 9.63
C ARG A 269 13.91 -12.23 8.81
N ASN A 270 14.01 -13.43 9.37
CA ASN A 270 13.47 -14.64 8.73
C ASN A 270 11.92 -14.72 8.73
N GLY A 271 11.23 -13.80 9.40
CA GLY A 271 9.77 -13.68 9.48
C GLY A 271 9.12 -14.26 10.74
N VAL A 272 9.87 -14.93 11.62
CA VAL A 272 9.35 -15.42 12.91
C VAL A 272 8.88 -14.23 13.77
N PRO A 273 7.63 -14.19 14.26
CA PRO A 273 7.15 -13.07 15.06
C PRO A 273 7.63 -13.13 16.51
N LEU A 274 7.99 -11.97 17.06
CA LEU A 274 8.41 -11.84 18.47
C LEU A 274 7.34 -12.30 19.46
N SER A 275 6.06 -12.22 19.09
CA SER A 275 4.97 -12.69 19.95
C SER A 275 5.01 -14.20 20.18
N LEU A 276 5.49 -14.98 19.19
CA LEU A 276 5.62 -16.43 19.30
C LEU A 276 7.02 -16.83 19.80
N SER A 277 8.08 -16.22 19.25
CA SER A 277 9.47 -16.48 19.66
C SER A 277 10.17 -15.17 20.03
N PRO A 278 10.08 -14.72 21.29
CA PRO A 278 10.58 -13.40 21.71
C PRO A 278 12.11 -13.31 21.78
N ASP A 279 12.79 -14.44 21.95
CA ASP A 279 14.21 -14.50 22.29
C ASP A 279 15.05 -15.29 21.27
N SER A 280 14.44 -15.90 20.24
CA SER A 280 15.16 -16.66 19.23
C SER A 280 14.54 -16.54 17.83
N ALA A 281 15.38 -16.42 16.81
CA ALA A 281 14.96 -16.54 15.42
C ALA A 281 14.83 -18.01 14.97
N ASP A 282 15.43 -18.95 15.70
CA ASP A 282 15.66 -20.33 15.26
C ASP A 282 14.54 -21.30 15.66
N GLU A 283 13.51 -20.81 16.35
CA GLU A 283 12.37 -21.64 16.70
C GLU A 283 11.65 -22.12 15.44
N CYS A 284 11.44 -23.44 15.36
CA CYS A 284 10.84 -24.12 14.22
C CYS A 284 9.33 -23.84 14.11
N ILE A 285 8.97 -22.64 13.66
CA ILE A 285 7.58 -22.24 13.38
C ILE A 285 7.35 -22.31 11.86
N LEU A 286 6.39 -23.15 11.47
CA LEU A 286 5.99 -23.33 10.07
C LEU A 286 5.50 -22.00 9.47
N LEU A 287 5.74 -21.77 8.19
CA LEU A 287 5.50 -20.48 7.53
C LEU A 287 4.05 -20.01 7.71
N GLU A 288 3.11 -20.92 7.53
CA GLU A 288 1.66 -20.73 7.67
C GLU A 288 1.22 -20.41 9.10
N GLN A 289 2.03 -20.75 10.11
CA GLN A 289 1.77 -20.46 11.52
C GLN A 289 2.39 -19.12 11.97
N ARG A 290 3.25 -18.50 11.15
CA ARG A 290 3.95 -17.26 11.54
C ARG A 290 3.05 -16.03 11.62
N ASN A 291 1.79 -16.12 11.24
CA ASN A 291 0.80 -15.07 11.48
C ASN A 291 -0.21 -15.42 12.59
N SER A 292 -0.14 -16.64 13.14
CA SER A 292 -1.08 -17.19 14.12
C SER A 292 -0.77 -16.73 15.54
N PHE A 293 -0.89 -15.44 15.80
CA PHE A 293 -0.70 -14.87 17.14
C PHE A 293 -1.62 -13.67 17.40
N ASP A 294 -1.69 -13.24 18.64
CA ASP A 294 -2.19 -11.92 18.98
C ASP A 294 -1.24 -11.31 20.02
N TYR A 295 -1.37 -10.03 20.31
CA TYR A 295 -0.63 -9.39 21.40
C TYR A 295 -1.36 -9.51 22.74
N VAL A 296 -2.64 -9.90 22.73
CA VAL A 296 -3.49 -10.09 23.90
C VAL A 296 -4.47 -11.24 23.66
N PRO A 297 -4.90 -11.97 24.70
CA PRO A 297 -6.01 -12.90 24.58
C PRO A 297 -7.26 -12.24 23.98
N SER A 298 -7.91 -12.92 23.05
CA SER A 298 -9.14 -12.48 22.38
C SER A 298 -10.00 -13.70 22.01
N ASP A 299 -11.24 -13.49 21.57
CA ASP A 299 -12.13 -14.58 21.15
C ASP A 299 -11.53 -15.40 20.00
N SER A 300 -10.71 -14.78 19.13
CA SER A 300 -10.10 -15.44 17.98
C SER A 300 -8.69 -16.00 18.27
N ALA A 301 -8.11 -15.66 19.41
CA ALA A 301 -6.82 -16.16 19.90
C ALA A 301 -6.80 -16.21 21.44
N PRO A 302 -7.57 -17.14 22.06
CA PRO A 302 -7.72 -17.19 23.52
C PRO A 302 -6.41 -17.54 24.25
N ASP A 303 -5.55 -18.31 23.60
CA ASP A 303 -4.26 -18.77 24.15
C ASP A 303 -3.09 -17.80 23.84
N ALA A 304 -3.37 -16.63 23.26
CA ALA A 304 -2.34 -15.63 23.00
C ALA A 304 -1.71 -15.16 24.32
N PHE A 305 -0.40 -14.96 24.33
CA PHE A 305 0.29 -14.37 25.47
C PHE A 305 -0.19 -12.94 25.70
N ASP A 306 -0.49 -12.57 26.95
CA ASP A 306 -0.87 -11.19 27.31
C ASP A 306 0.36 -10.26 27.29
N ASP A 307 0.67 -9.72 26.11
CA ASP A 307 1.76 -8.79 25.87
C ASP A 307 1.31 -7.32 25.91
N ARG A 308 0.31 -6.96 26.75
CA ARG A 308 -0.14 -5.55 26.90
C ARG A 308 0.99 -4.58 27.27
N ARG A 309 2.04 -5.08 27.91
CA ARG A 309 3.22 -4.30 28.31
C ARG A 309 4.30 -4.21 27.22
N GLY A 310 4.20 -5.02 26.16
CA GLY A 310 5.17 -5.05 25.07
C GLY A 310 6.54 -5.58 25.46
N TYR A 311 6.60 -6.56 26.37
CA TYR A 311 7.85 -7.22 26.76
C TYR A 311 8.31 -8.19 25.65
N ARG A 312 7.38 -8.89 24.99
CA ARG A 312 7.69 -9.73 23.82
C ARG A 312 7.88 -8.88 22.57
N CYS A 313 6.84 -8.17 22.14
CA CYS A 313 6.87 -7.29 20.98
C CYS A 313 6.60 -5.85 21.43
N PRO A 314 7.58 -4.93 21.41
CA PRO A 314 7.37 -3.56 21.84
C PRO A 314 6.14 -2.92 21.17
N LEU A 315 5.40 -2.09 21.93
CA LEU A 315 4.25 -1.36 21.37
C LEU A 315 4.64 -0.45 20.19
N GLY A 316 5.90 -0.02 20.17
CA GLY A 316 6.44 0.83 19.13
C GLY A 316 6.88 0.09 17.87
N SER A 317 6.93 -1.25 17.88
CA SER A 317 7.39 -2.05 16.76
C SER A 317 6.53 -1.83 15.52
N HIS A 318 7.16 -1.83 14.34
CA HIS A 318 6.49 -1.51 13.07
C HIS A 318 5.18 -2.29 12.86
N ILE A 319 5.23 -3.63 12.94
CA ILE A 319 4.03 -4.46 12.71
C ILE A 319 2.96 -4.30 13.80
N ARG A 320 3.33 -3.85 15.01
CA ARG A 320 2.40 -3.64 16.12
C ARG A 320 1.76 -2.26 16.05
N ARG A 321 2.47 -1.25 15.55
CA ARG A 321 1.90 0.05 15.20
C ARG A 321 0.96 -0.05 14.00
N MET A 322 1.39 -0.70 12.92
CA MET A 322 0.60 -0.79 11.68
C MET A 322 -0.59 -1.75 11.78
N ASN A 323 -0.54 -2.71 12.70
CA ASN A 323 -1.68 -3.54 13.06
C ASN A 323 -1.57 -3.97 14.53
N PRO A 324 -2.19 -3.23 15.47
CA PRO A 324 -2.20 -3.57 16.90
C PRO A 324 -3.08 -4.79 17.23
N ARG A 325 -3.63 -5.47 16.22
CA ARG A 325 -4.50 -6.64 16.35
C ARG A 325 -5.67 -6.36 17.29
N ASN A 326 -5.94 -7.25 18.26
CA ASN A 326 -6.98 -7.04 19.27
C ASN A 326 -6.52 -6.18 20.45
N SER A 327 -5.31 -5.59 20.43
CA SER A 327 -4.90 -4.64 21.46
C SER A 327 -5.83 -3.42 21.47
N ARG A 328 -6.19 -2.96 22.67
CA ARG A 328 -6.92 -1.70 22.85
C ARG A 328 -5.94 -0.53 22.71
N VAL A 329 -6.15 0.31 21.69
CA VAL A 329 -5.28 1.45 21.35
C VAL A 329 -6.11 2.73 21.11
N ALA A 330 -5.46 3.88 21.03
CA ALA A 330 -6.10 5.09 20.49
C ALA A 330 -6.47 4.85 19.02
N GLY A 331 -7.66 5.32 18.61
CA GLY A 331 -8.23 4.93 17.31
C GLY A 331 -8.92 3.57 17.33
N ASN A 332 -9.49 3.15 18.46
CA ASN A 332 -10.21 1.90 18.65
C ASN A 332 -9.30 0.64 18.65
N SER A 333 -9.32 -0.13 17.56
CA SER A 333 -8.71 -1.46 17.45
C SER A 333 -8.06 -1.61 16.08
N GLY A 334 -7.06 -2.49 15.97
CA GLY A 334 -6.45 -2.89 14.70
C GLY A 334 -7.47 -3.33 13.65
N LEU A 335 -8.62 -3.84 14.09
CA LEU A 335 -9.71 -4.29 13.21
C LEU A 335 -10.43 -3.16 12.46
N LYS A 336 -10.18 -1.89 12.77
CA LYS A 336 -10.87 -0.75 12.13
C LYS A 336 -10.11 -0.08 11.00
N HIS A 337 -8.81 -0.36 10.88
CA HIS A 337 -7.89 0.41 10.04
C HIS A 337 -7.03 -0.49 9.13
N ARG A 338 -7.51 -1.70 8.82
CA ARG A 338 -6.70 -2.65 8.04
C ARG A 338 -6.56 -2.18 6.61
N ILE A 339 -5.45 -2.55 6.01
CA ILE A 339 -5.14 -2.29 4.60
C ILE A 339 -4.68 -3.59 3.95
N ILE A 340 -4.91 -3.69 2.65
CA ILE A 340 -4.31 -4.71 1.80
C ILE A 340 -2.97 -4.17 1.27
N ARG A 341 -1.94 -5.03 1.22
CA ARG A 341 -0.62 -4.66 0.67
C ARG A 341 -0.26 -5.50 -0.54
N ARG A 342 0.18 -4.88 -1.64
CA ARG A 342 0.57 -5.56 -2.90
C ARG A 342 1.94 -5.14 -3.45
N GLY A 343 2.80 -4.59 -2.60
CA GLY A 343 4.08 -4.02 -3.01
C GLY A 343 5.16 -5.04 -3.39
N LEU A 344 6.09 -4.61 -4.24
CA LEU A 344 7.32 -5.33 -4.61
C LEU A 344 8.56 -4.44 -4.36
N PRO A 345 9.70 -5.00 -3.96
CA PRO A 345 10.96 -4.25 -3.87
C PRO A 345 11.40 -3.71 -5.24
N TYR A 346 12.14 -2.60 -5.28
CA TYR A 346 12.83 -2.10 -6.47
C TYR A 346 14.33 -1.93 -6.20
N GLY A 347 15.14 -1.96 -7.27
CA GLY A 347 16.60 -1.91 -7.18
C GLY A 347 17.23 -3.27 -6.79
N PRO A 348 18.55 -3.42 -7.01
CA PRO A 348 19.26 -4.66 -6.71
C PRO A 348 19.35 -4.91 -5.19
N PRO A 349 19.53 -6.18 -4.76
CA PRO A 349 19.77 -6.51 -3.36
C PRO A 349 20.91 -5.66 -2.77
N TYR A 350 20.75 -5.22 -1.53
CA TYR A 350 21.81 -4.55 -0.78
C TYR A 350 22.99 -5.51 -0.54
N ASP A 351 24.21 -5.05 -0.85
CA ASP A 351 25.45 -5.76 -0.59
C ASP A 351 26.17 -5.16 0.64
N PRO A 352 26.20 -5.86 1.79
CA PRO A 352 26.92 -5.40 2.97
C PRO A 352 28.43 -5.23 2.77
N ALA A 353 29.03 -5.90 1.78
CA ALA A 353 30.46 -5.76 1.47
C ALA A 353 30.76 -4.48 0.67
N ASN A 354 29.77 -3.91 0.00
CA ASN A 354 29.86 -2.64 -0.71
C ASN A 354 28.66 -1.73 -0.35
N PRO A 355 28.60 -1.25 0.91
CA PRO A 355 27.41 -0.63 1.45
C PRO A 355 27.03 0.72 0.81
N ASP A 356 28.01 1.45 0.27
CA ASP A 356 27.85 2.77 -0.35
C ASP A 356 27.99 2.68 -1.88
N ASP A 357 27.26 1.77 -2.51
CA ASP A 357 27.30 1.57 -3.97
C ASP A 357 26.60 2.67 -4.79
N GLY A 358 25.97 3.64 -4.12
CA GLY A 358 25.26 4.75 -4.75
C GLY A 358 23.96 4.34 -5.47
N ILE A 359 23.51 3.09 -5.32
CA ILE A 359 22.33 2.57 -6.00
C ILE A 359 21.10 2.75 -5.10
N GLU A 360 20.08 3.45 -5.61
CA GLU A 360 18.80 3.55 -4.92
C GLU A 360 18.03 2.22 -5.00
N ARG A 361 17.50 1.80 -3.86
CA ARG A 361 16.70 0.59 -3.69
C ARG A 361 15.57 0.86 -2.72
N GLY A 362 14.51 0.08 -2.79
CA GLY A 362 13.36 0.32 -1.92
C GLY A 362 12.15 -0.54 -2.20
N LEU A 363 10.97 -0.01 -1.93
CA LEU A 363 9.68 -0.68 -2.12
C LEU A 363 8.76 0.16 -3.00
N LEU A 364 8.17 -0.45 -4.02
CA LEU A 364 6.96 0.04 -4.67
C LEU A 364 5.76 -0.44 -3.86
N GLY A 365 5.27 0.40 -2.96
CA GLY A 365 4.17 0.09 -2.06
C GLY A 365 2.80 0.34 -2.69
N LEU A 366 1.90 -0.63 -2.58
CA LEU A 366 0.49 -0.51 -2.94
C LEU A 366 -0.36 -0.80 -1.70
N PHE A 367 -1.02 0.22 -1.17
CA PHE A 367 -1.81 0.14 0.06
C PHE A 367 -3.29 0.39 -0.27
N ILE A 368 -4.10 -0.65 -0.20
CA ILE A 368 -5.48 -0.66 -0.73
C ILE A 368 -6.49 -0.66 0.43
N GLY A 369 -7.51 0.18 0.30
CA GLY A 369 -8.62 0.34 1.24
C GLY A 369 -9.73 1.17 0.63
N VAL A 370 -10.95 1.07 1.17
CA VAL A 370 -12.11 1.84 0.71
C VAL A 370 -12.07 3.32 1.14
N SER A 371 -11.27 3.66 2.17
CA SER A 371 -11.08 5.01 2.70
C SER A 371 -9.59 5.28 2.90
N LEU A 372 -9.02 6.16 2.07
CA LEU A 372 -7.63 6.60 2.23
C LEU A 372 -7.45 7.28 3.59
N LYS A 373 -8.41 8.10 4.00
CA LYS A 373 -8.39 8.83 5.27
C LYS A 373 -8.43 7.91 6.49
N ASP A 374 -9.35 6.96 6.51
CA ASP A 374 -9.58 6.12 7.70
C ASP A 374 -8.65 4.92 7.72
N GLN A 375 -7.95 4.59 6.63
CA GLN A 375 -7.03 3.47 6.59
C GLN A 375 -5.59 3.97 6.38
N PHE A 376 -5.16 4.23 5.15
CA PHE A 376 -3.76 4.57 4.86
C PHE A 376 -3.25 5.81 5.61
N GLU A 377 -3.96 6.94 5.49
CA GLU A 377 -3.56 8.18 6.15
C GLU A 377 -3.63 8.06 7.67
N PHE A 378 -4.62 7.34 8.20
CA PHE A 378 -4.74 7.10 9.64
C PHE A 378 -3.53 6.32 10.17
N LEU A 379 -3.16 5.23 9.51
CA LEU A 379 -1.98 4.43 9.86
C LEU A 379 -0.70 5.28 9.86
N MET A 380 -0.50 6.09 8.82
CA MET A 380 0.68 6.94 8.71
C MET A 380 0.67 8.08 9.73
N SER A 381 -0.42 8.84 9.81
CA SER A 381 -0.49 10.09 10.56
C SER A 381 -0.65 9.90 12.07
N ASP A 382 -1.35 8.85 12.49
CA ASP A 382 -1.65 8.60 13.90
C ASP A 382 -0.76 7.48 14.45
N TRP A 383 -0.86 6.27 13.91
CA TRP A 383 -0.14 5.13 14.48
C TRP A 383 1.35 5.10 14.14
N GLY A 384 1.73 5.59 12.96
CA GLY A 384 3.11 5.61 12.48
C GLY A 384 3.89 6.81 13.01
N ASN A 385 3.31 8.01 12.96
CA ASN A 385 4.03 9.25 13.22
C ASN A 385 3.70 9.95 14.53
N ARG A 386 2.92 9.31 15.42
CA ARG A 386 2.64 9.81 16.77
C ARG A 386 2.80 8.71 17.82
N GLY A 387 3.05 9.11 19.06
CA GLY A 387 3.14 8.21 20.22
C GLY A 387 1.83 8.11 21.02
N ASN A 388 0.71 8.58 20.47
CA ASN A 388 -0.61 8.53 21.11
C ASN A 388 -1.30 7.16 21.02
N LEU A 389 -0.80 6.25 20.17
CA LEU A 389 -1.33 4.88 19.99
C LEU A 389 -1.57 4.17 21.34
N ALA A 390 -0.61 4.24 22.26
CA ALA A 390 -0.69 3.57 23.55
C ALA A 390 0.12 4.29 24.64
N PRO A 391 -0.27 4.18 25.92
CA PRO A 391 0.51 4.74 27.02
C PRO A 391 1.95 4.21 27.05
N GLY A 392 2.91 5.10 27.31
CA GLY A 392 4.33 4.74 27.44
C GLY A 392 5.15 4.89 26.16
N LEU A 393 4.52 5.14 25.00
CA LEU A 393 5.24 5.42 23.75
C LEU A 393 5.83 6.85 23.67
N ARG A 394 5.45 7.74 24.59
CA ARG A 394 5.91 9.14 24.63
C ARG A 394 5.67 9.81 23.26
N ASP A 395 6.70 10.40 22.69
CA ASP A 395 6.77 11.07 21.39
C ASP A 395 7.49 10.22 20.32
N THR A 396 7.67 8.91 20.58
CA THR A 396 8.26 7.98 19.60
C THR A 396 7.36 7.78 18.38
N ARG A 397 8.01 7.50 17.25
CA ARG A 397 7.37 7.15 15.98
C ARG A 397 7.70 5.71 15.62
N ASP A 398 7.12 5.23 14.53
CA ASP A 398 7.50 3.97 13.91
C ASP A 398 8.98 3.99 13.54
N PRO A 399 9.76 2.98 13.94
CA PRO A 399 11.21 2.98 13.73
C PRO A 399 11.65 2.64 12.31
N ILE A 400 10.74 2.16 11.46
CA ILE A 400 11.04 1.78 10.08
C ILE A 400 10.55 2.86 9.11
N ILE A 401 9.28 3.26 9.23
CA ILE A 401 8.62 4.16 8.25
C ILE A 401 8.24 5.53 8.81
N GLY A 402 8.42 5.76 10.11
CA GLY A 402 8.13 7.04 10.74
C GLY A 402 9.14 8.12 10.36
N ASP A 403 8.69 9.38 10.36
CA ASP A 403 9.54 10.55 10.18
C ASP A 403 10.41 10.79 11.42
N ASN A 404 11.55 10.11 11.45
CA ASN A 404 12.57 10.23 12.47
C ASN A 404 13.68 11.23 12.06
N SER A 405 13.38 12.17 11.17
CA SER A 405 14.33 13.23 10.75
C SER A 405 14.63 14.23 11.86
N ARG A 406 13.77 14.32 12.88
CA ARG A 406 13.92 15.25 14.00
C ARG A 406 15.00 14.80 14.99
N PRO A 407 15.82 15.72 15.52
CA PRO A 407 16.79 15.40 16.56
C PRO A 407 16.12 14.75 17.79
N GLY A 408 16.81 13.78 18.39
CA GLY A 408 16.32 13.10 19.59
C GLY A 408 15.24 12.05 19.34
N ALA A 409 15.05 11.60 18.10
CA ALA A 409 14.20 10.44 17.83
C ALA A 409 14.74 9.19 18.55
N THR A 410 13.82 8.43 19.15
CA THR A 410 14.13 7.27 19.98
C THR A 410 13.19 6.11 19.71
N PHE A 411 13.62 4.92 20.11
CA PHE A 411 12.78 3.73 20.21
C PHE A 411 12.90 3.13 21.62
N LEU A 412 11.80 2.64 22.17
CA LEU A 412 11.75 2.12 23.54
C LEU A 412 11.53 0.60 23.54
N ILE A 413 12.42 -0.13 24.21
CA ILE A 413 12.30 -1.57 24.45
C ILE A 413 11.95 -1.82 25.93
N PRO A 414 10.70 -2.18 26.25
CA PRO A 414 10.33 -2.61 27.60
C PRO A 414 11.04 -3.91 27.96
N ILE A 415 11.59 -3.97 29.18
CA ILE A 415 12.20 -5.19 29.74
C ILE A 415 11.44 -5.57 31.02
N GLU A 416 11.04 -6.83 31.12
CA GLU A 416 10.31 -7.32 32.29
C GLU A 416 11.17 -7.18 33.55
N GLY A 417 10.55 -6.75 34.65
CA GLY A 417 11.23 -6.48 35.92
C GLY A 417 12.01 -5.16 35.98
N GLN A 418 12.15 -4.42 34.88
CA GLN A 418 12.79 -3.11 34.87
C GLN A 418 11.77 -1.96 34.91
N LYS A 419 12.08 -0.92 35.70
CA LYS A 419 11.20 0.26 35.82
C LYS A 419 11.25 1.19 34.60
N ARG A 420 12.36 1.18 33.86
CA ARG A 420 12.58 2.03 32.69
C ARG A 420 12.88 1.14 31.49
N PRO A 421 12.34 1.47 30.29
CA PRO A 421 12.71 0.76 29.07
C PRO A 421 14.17 1.05 28.72
N VAL A 422 14.78 0.14 27.96
CA VAL A 422 16.02 0.44 27.22
C VAL A 422 15.64 1.39 26.09
N GLU A 423 16.34 2.52 26.01
CA GLU A 423 16.10 3.56 25.01
C GLU A 423 17.17 3.48 23.92
N LEU A 424 16.74 3.27 22.68
CA LEU A 424 17.60 3.35 21.51
C LEU A 424 17.56 4.79 20.99
N ALA A 425 18.64 5.53 21.20
CA ALA A 425 18.80 6.88 20.68
C ALA A 425 19.47 6.89 19.30
N GLY A 426 19.42 8.03 18.60
CA GLY A 426 20.06 8.19 17.29
C GLY A 426 19.28 7.56 16.13
N LEU A 427 17.99 7.27 16.34
CA LEU A 427 17.10 6.80 15.29
C LEU A 427 16.98 7.88 14.19
N SER A 428 17.02 7.46 12.93
CA SER A 428 16.92 8.34 11.76
C SER A 428 15.79 7.85 10.84
N SER A 429 15.39 8.66 9.86
CA SER A 429 14.49 8.19 8.80
C SER A 429 15.24 7.29 7.82
N PHE A 430 14.99 5.98 7.87
CA PHE A 430 15.61 5.02 6.95
C PHE A 430 14.79 4.82 5.67
N VAL A 431 13.55 5.30 5.64
CA VAL A 431 12.67 5.24 4.48
C VAL A 431 12.37 6.66 4.02
N ILE A 432 12.57 6.91 2.72
CA ILE A 432 12.35 8.20 2.09
C ILE A 432 11.29 8.03 0.99
N CYS A 433 10.21 8.81 1.04
CA CYS A 433 9.24 8.81 -0.04
C CYS A 433 9.80 9.52 -1.27
N ARG A 434 9.87 8.80 -2.40
CA ARG A 434 10.32 9.34 -3.70
C ARG A 434 9.15 9.59 -4.66
N GLY A 435 7.91 9.43 -4.20
CA GLY A 435 6.73 9.56 -5.04
C GLY A 435 5.53 8.88 -4.42
N ALA A 436 4.35 9.48 -4.57
CA ALA A 436 3.10 8.85 -4.19
C ALA A 436 1.96 9.27 -5.11
N ALA A 437 0.92 8.44 -5.15
CA ALA A 437 -0.32 8.76 -5.85
C ALA A 437 -1.51 8.15 -5.11
N TYR A 438 -2.62 8.89 -5.08
CA TYR A 438 -3.92 8.38 -4.63
C TYR A 438 -4.76 8.11 -5.86
N CYS A 439 -5.09 6.84 -6.07
CA CYS A 439 -5.88 6.39 -7.21
C CYS A 439 -7.17 5.73 -6.74
N PHE A 440 -8.25 6.02 -7.46
CA PHE A 440 -9.45 5.21 -7.46
C PHE A 440 -9.18 3.96 -8.31
N LEU A 441 -9.57 2.81 -7.79
CA LEU A 441 -9.55 1.52 -8.45
C LEU A 441 -10.97 1.22 -8.94
N PRO A 442 -11.35 1.62 -10.17
CA PRO A 442 -12.68 1.38 -10.71
C PRO A 442 -12.94 -0.11 -10.92
N SER A 443 -14.21 -0.52 -10.88
CA SER A 443 -14.64 -1.84 -11.35
C SER A 443 -14.56 -1.94 -12.88
N ALA A 444 -14.69 -3.16 -13.43
CA ALA A 444 -14.79 -3.34 -14.87
C ALA A 444 -16.00 -2.59 -15.46
N THR A 445 -17.13 -2.61 -14.74
CA THR A 445 -18.33 -1.82 -15.05
C THR A 445 -18.04 -0.32 -15.08
N ALA A 446 -17.29 0.19 -14.10
CA ALA A 446 -16.93 1.60 -14.05
C ALA A 446 -16.00 2.00 -15.21
N ILE A 447 -15.03 1.16 -15.57
CA ILE A 447 -14.17 1.39 -16.74
C ILE A 447 -15.01 1.41 -18.03
N HIS A 448 -15.95 0.48 -18.19
CA HIS A 448 -16.87 0.46 -19.32
C HIS A 448 -17.81 1.68 -19.35
N TYR A 449 -18.31 2.13 -18.19
CA TYR A 449 -19.11 3.35 -18.09
C TYR A 449 -18.31 4.57 -18.57
N ILE A 450 -17.06 4.72 -18.11
CA ILE A 450 -16.17 5.82 -18.51
C ILE A 450 -15.88 5.79 -20.02
N SER A 451 -15.67 4.59 -20.60
CA SER A 451 -15.36 4.46 -22.02
C SER A 451 -16.53 4.79 -22.96
N THR A 452 -17.75 4.81 -22.43
CA THR A 452 -19.00 5.06 -23.16
C THR A 452 -19.60 6.44 -22.91
N LEU A 453 -18.91 7.30 -22.15
CA LEU A 453 -19.34 8.68 -21.95
C LEU A 453 -19.46 9.41 -23.30
N PRO A 454 -20.49 10.27 -23.48
CA PRO A 454 -20.64 11.02 -24.71
C PRO A 454 -19.46 11.99 -24.89
N ALA A 455 -19.03 12.16 -26.14
CA ALA A 455 -18.06 13.19 -26.49
C ALA A 455 -18.63 14.57 -26.14
N THR A 456 -17.89 15.37 -25.39
CA THR A 456 -18.30 16.76 -25.15
C THR A 456 -18.18 17.53 -26.46
N SER A 457 -19.29 18.06 -26.95
CA SER A 457 -19.27 18.94 -28.13
C SER A 457 -18.71 20.30 -27.72
N SER A 458 -17.40 20.46 -27.78
CA SER A 458 -16.76 21.77 -27.74
C SER A 458 -17.05 22.51 -29.06
N THR A 459 -18.26 23.05 -29.17
CA THR A 459 -18.55 24.02 -30.23
C THR A 459 -17.85 25.33 -29.82
N PRO A 460 -16.87 25.85 -30.57
CA PRO A 460 -16.32 27.16 -30.27
C PRO A 460 -17.44 28.17 -30.45
N GLY A 461 -17.87 28.81 -29.37
CA GLY A 461 -18.84 29.89 -29.42
C GLY A 461 -18.28 31.01 -30.30
N VAL A 462 -18.73 31.07 -31.55
CA VAL A 462 -18.53 32.23 -32.41
C VAL A 462 -19.31 33.37 -31.76
N ILE A 463 -18.59 34.25 -31.06
CA ILE A 463 -19.11 35.54 -30.67
C ILE A 463 -19.21 36.37 -31.95
N THR A 464 -20.37 36.33 -32.60
CA THR A 464 -20.72 37.32 -33.62
C THR A 464 -20.98 38.64 -32.91
N THR A 465 -19.96 39.49 -32.85
CA THR A 465 -20.11 40.91 -32.54
C THR A 465 -20.81 41.56 -33.73
N THR A 466 -22.13 41.76 -33.64
CA THR A 466 -22.83 42.71 -34.51
C THR A 466 -22.58 44.13 -34.04
N ILE A 467 -22.29 44.97 -35.04
CA ILE A 467 -21.85 46.36 -35.10
C ILE A 467 -22.63 47.31 -34.19
#